data_AF-R6MYV3-F1
#
_entry.id   AF-R6MYV3-F1
#
_cell.length_a   1.000
_cell.length_b   1.000
_cell.length_c   1.000
_cell.angle_alpha   90.00
_cell.angle_beta   90.00
_cell.angle_gamma   90.00
#
_symmetry.space_group_name_H-M   'P 1'
#
loop_
_entity.id
_entity.type
_entity.pdbx_description
1 polymer ?
#
loop_
_entity_poly.entity_id
_entity_poly.type
_entity_poly.pdbx_seq_one_letter_code
_entity_poly.pdbx_strand_id
1 'polypeptide(L)'
;MKTKRLFTALMMATMMSCGIILAQPCQKDKRLTPEQRIEMQVKKAQQRLLLDEATAAKFAPLYKEYLEAMQQCKPTCPKQQKGEPKELTDAEIDQMMQDRFAARKKLVETQETYYKKFKKILNIRQVEALFKDNGPRRAHRPCMKNPQFPQMPKGKMGQAPAPCDKCPASQK
;
A
#
# COMPACT_ATOMS: atom_id res chain seq x y z
N MET A 1 -40.71 58.00 -2.92
CA MET A 1 -39.77 57.35 -3.87
C MET A 1 -38.29 57.46 -3.49
N LYS A 2 -37.85 58.41 -2.63
CA LYS A 2 -36.41 58.62 -2.32
C LYS A 2 -35.85 57.71 -1.22
N THR A 3 -36.64 57.37 -0.20
CA THR A 3 -36.25 56.45 0.88
C THR A 3 -36.16 54.98 0.43
N LYS A 4 -37.07 54.54 -0.44
CA LYS A 4 -37.05 53.17 -0.99
C LYS A 4 -35.77 52.89 -1.79
N ARG A 5 -35.28 53.87 -2.57
CA ARG A 5 -34.03 53.74 -3.35
C ARG A 5 -32.77 53.68 -2.47
N LEU A 6 -32.77 54.40 -1.33
CA LEU A 6 -31.69 54.32 -0.35
C LEU A 6 -31.64 52.96 0.37
N PHE A 7 -32.81 52.41 0.72
CA PHE A 7 -32.87 51.07 1.31
C PHE A 7 -32.44 49.96 0.32
N THR A 8 -32.80 50.07 -0.96
CA THR A 8 -32.36 49.10 -1.97
C THR A 8 -30.85 49.19 -2.24
N ALA A 9 -30.27 50.39 -2.20
CA ALA A 9 -28.82 50.58 -2.35
C ALA A 9 -28.03 50.02 -1.14
N LEU A 10 -28.55 50.17 0.08
CA LEU A 10 -27.92 49.65 1.30
C LEU A 10 -27.96 48.11 1.38
N MET A 11 -29.02 47.49 0.87
CA MET A 11 -29.16 46.02 0.81
C MET A 11 -28.29 45.37 -0.28
N MET A 12 -27.97 46.08 -1.37
CA MET A 12 -27.06 45.58 -2.41
C MET A 12 -25.58 45.70 -2.00
N ALA A 13 -25.22 46.69 -1.17
CA ALA A 13 -23.85 46.87 -0.68
C ALA A 13 -23.42 45.83 0.38
N THR A 14 -24.38 45.23 1.09
CA THR A 14 -24.12 44.25 2.16
C THR A 14 -23.92 42.82 1.66
N MET A 15 -24.37 42.49 0.45
CA MET A 15 -24.15 41.17 -0.16
C MET A 15 -22.77 41.02 -0.83
N MET A 16 -22.01 42.11 -0.99
CA MET A 16 -20.70 42.12 -1.66
C MET A 16 -19.51 41.95 -0.70
N SER A 17 -19.74 41.58 0.56
CA SER A 17 -18.68 41.39 1.58
C SER A 17 -18.62 39.97 2.20
N CYS A 18 -19.42 39.02 1.69
CA CYS A 18 -19.32 37.60 2.07
C CYS A 18 -18.41 36.76 1.15
N GLY A 19 -17.65 37.41 0.26
CA GLY A 19 -16.52 36.77 -0.42
C GLY A 19 -15.25 36.96 0.42
N ILE A 20 -14.49 35.88 0.63
CA ILE A 20 -13.14 35.86 1.25
C ILE A 20 -13.12 35.61 2.78
N ILE A 21 -13.79 34.57 3.28
CA ILE A 21 -13.25 33.77 4.41
C ILE A 21 -13.62 32.31 4.11
N LEU A 22 -12.65 31.39 4.24
CA LEU A 22 -12.70 29.96 3.92
C LEU A 22 -12.12 29.51 2.56
N ALA A 23 -11.15 30.24 1.99
CA ALA A 23 -10.01 29.53 1.41
C ALA A 23 -9.04 29.19 2.54
N GLN A 24 -9.39 28.22 3.39
CA GLN A 24 -8.36 27.58 4.21
C GLN A 24 -7.44 26.85 3.24
N PRO A 25 -6.12 27.15 3.20
CA PRO A 25 -5.21 26.33 2.44
C PRO A 25 -5.38 24.91 2.97
N CYS A 26 -5.82 24.02 2.09
CA CYS A 26 -5.90 22.58 2.33
C CYS A 26 -4.70 22.20 3.19
N GLN A 27 -4.95 21.89 4.48
CA GLN A 27 -3.87 21.66 5.44
C GLN A 27 -3.00 20.57 4.81
N LYS A 28 -1.77 20.94 4.44
CA LYS A 28 -0.79 20.00 3.92
C LYS A 28 -0.70 18.92 4.99
N ASP A 29 -1.21 17.72 4.69
CA ASP A 29 -1.16 16.57 5.58
C ASP A 29 0.24 16.52 6.20
N LYS A 30 0.33 16.76 7.52
CA LYS A 30 1.60 16.66 8.23
C LYS A 30 2.09 15.24 8.01
N ARG A 31 3.13 15.07 7.18
CA ARG A 31 3.72 13.76 6.90
C ARG A 31 4.21 13.19 8.23
N LEU A 32 3.50 12.18 8.73
CA LEU A 32 3.88 11.46 9.95
C LEU A 32 5.34 11.01 9.86
N THR A 33 6.10 11.23 10.94
CA THR A 33 7.49 10.76 11.05
C THR A 33 7.53 9.22 11.01
N PRO A 34 8.67 8.60 10.64
CA PRO A 34 8.80 7.14 10.63
C PRO A 34 8.43 6.50 11.97
N GLU A 35 8.85 7.10 13.08
CA GLU A 35 8.55 6.65 14.43
C GLU A 35 7.05 6.71 14.73
N GLN A 36 6.38 7.82 14.41
CA GLN A 36 4.93 7.97 14.58
C GLN A 36 4.16 6.92 13.76
N ARG A 37 4.67 6.53 12.59
CA ARG A 37 4.07 5.46 11.77
C ARG A 37 4.25 4.09 12.40
N ILE A 38 5.41 3.82 13.01
CA ILE A 38 5.67 2.56 13.73
C ILE A 38 4.74 2.49 14.95
N GLU A 39 4.63 3.56 15.73
CA GLU A 39 3.73 3.62 16.88
C GLU A 39 2.27 3.43 16.49
N MET A 40 1.82 4.05 15.40
CA MET A 40 0.47 3.85 14.89
C MET A 40 0.23 2.40 14.46
N GLN A 41 1.22 1.74 13.84
CA GLN A 41 1.12 0.32 13.49
C GLN A 41 1.04 -0.56 14.73
N VAL A 42 1.83 -0.28 15.76
CA VAL A 42 1.79 -0.99 17.04
C VAL A 42 0.40 -0.84 17.68
N LYS A 43 -0.11 0.40 17.79
CA LYS A 43 -1.46 0.67 18.35
C LYS A 43 -2.56 -0.05 17.59
N LYS A 44 -2.53 0.00 16.25
CA LYS A 44 -3.49 -0.71 15.40
C LYS A 44 -3.41 -2.23 15.58
N ALA A 45 -2.20 -2.78 15.72
CA ALA A 45 -2.01 -4.20 15.96
C ALA A 45 -2.54 -4.62 17.35
N GLN A 46 -2.25 -3.84 18.40
CA GLN A 46 -2.76 -4.09 19.75
C GLN A 46 -4.30 -4.09 19.79
N GLN A 47 -4.93 -3.09 19.17
CA GLN A 47 -6.39 -3.00 19.08
C GLN A 47 -6.99 -4.18 18.30
N ARG A 48 -6.43 -4.50 17.14
CA ARG A 48 -6.92 -5.58 16.27
C ARG A 48 -6.80 -6.96 16.94
N LEU A 49 -5.73 -7.17 17.70
CA LEU A 49 -5.49 -8.42 18.42
C LEU A 49 -6.22 -8.49 19.77
N LEU A 50 -6.94 -7.42 20.14
CA LEU A 50 -7.67 -7.28 21.40
C LEU A 50 -6.76 -7.58 22.61
N LEU A 51 -5.57 -6.99 22.63
CA LEU A 51 -4.61 -7.20 23.70
C LEU A 51 -5.02 -6.43 24.96
N ASP A 52 -4.94 -7.11 26.10
CA ASP A 52 -4.99 -6.50 27.42
C ASP A 52 -3.72 -5.68 27.68
N GLU A 53 -3.76 -4.77 28.66
CA GLU A 53 -2.66 -3.83 28.93
C GLU A 53 -1.34 -4.55 29.26
N ALA A 54 -1.40 -5.66 30.00
CA ALA A 54 -0.22 -6.42 30.37
C ALA A 54 0.44 -7.10 29.16
N THR A 55 -0.35 -7.73 28.28
CA THR A 55 0.17 -8.32 27.04
C THR A 55 0.59 -7.25 26.04
N ALA A 56 -0.15 -6.14 25.95
CA ALA A 56 0.16 -5.02 25.06
C ALA A 56 1.52 -4.40 25.39
N ALA A 57 1.88 -4.28 26.67
CA ALA A 57 3.19 -3.79 27.12
C ALA A 57 4.34 -4.71 26.69
N LYS A 58 4.16 -6.04 26.73
CA LYS A 58 5.16 -7.01 26.25
C LYS A 58 5.20 -7.09 24.72
N PHE A 59 4.06 -6.92 24.08
CA PHE A 59 3.91 -6.99 22.62
C PHE A 59 4.56 -5.81 21.91
N ALA A 60 4.40 -4.59 22.42
CA ALA A 60 4.87 -3.37 21.76
C ALA A 60 6.36 -3.38 21.39
N PRO A 61 7.32 -3.64 22.30
CA PRO A 61 8.74 -3.66 21.95
C PRO A 61 9.07 -4.80 20.96
N LEU A 62 8.49 -5.99 21.14
CA LEU A 62 8.72 -7.12 20.25
C LEU A 62 8.18 -6.87 18.83
N TYR A 63 7.03 -6.19 18.72
CA TYR A 63 6.45 -5.87 17.42
C TYR A 63 7.23 -4.78 16.69
N LYS A 64 7.82 -3.81 17.40
CA LYS A 64 8.75 -2.84 16.81
C LYS A 64 9.98 -3.52 16.22
N GLU A 65 10.63 -4.40 16.99
CA GLU A 65 11.77 -5.22 16.54
C GLU A 65 11.42 -6.03 15.28
N TYR A 66 10.22 -6.64 15.26
CA TYR A 66 9.71 -7.35 14.08
C TYR A 66 9.54 -6.44 12.86
N LEU A 67 8.94 -5.26 13.01
CA LEU A 67 8.72 -4.33 11.91
C LEU A 67 10.04 -3.84 11.30
N GLU A 68 11.07 -3.63 12.12
CA GLU A 68 12.41 -3.26 11.66
C GLU A 68 13.11 -4.42 10.93
N ALA A 69 13.06 -5.63 11.50
CA ALA A 69 13.62 -6.83 10.86
C ALA A 69 12.94 -7.10 9.50
N MET A 70 11.62 -6.93 9.41
CA MET A 70 10.87 -7.06 8.17
C MET A 70 11.25 -6.00 7.12
N GLN A 71 11.64 -4.78 7.54
CA GLN A 71 12.15 -3.76 6.62
C GLN A 71 13.52 -4.14 6.07
N GLN A 72 14.40 -4.70 6.89
CA GLN A 72 15.73 -5.19 6.49
C GLN A 72 15.69 -6.44 5.59
N CYS A 73 14.53 -7.09 5.47
CA CYS A 73 14.31 -8.21 4.55
C CYS A 73 13.87 -7.76 3.14
N LYS A 74 13.46 -6.49 2.97
CA LYS A 74 13.02 -6.02 1.66
C LYS A 74 14.22 -5.92 0.73
N PRO A 75 14.16 -6.51 -0.48
CA PRO A 75 15.23 -6.36 -1.45
C PRO A 75 15.36 -4.88 -1.80
N THR A 76 16.60 -4.40 -1.89
CA THR A 76 16.91 -3.08 -2.43
C THR A 76 16.54 -3.10 -3.91
N CYS A 77 15.32 -2.68 -4.24
CA CYS A 77 14.99 -2.44 -5.65
C CYS A 77 15.84 -1.26 -6.12
N PRO A 78 16.67 -1.42 -7.18
CA PRO A 78 17.28 -0.29 -7.83
C PRO A 78 16.16 0.69 -8.18
N LYS A 79 16.29 1.95 -7.77
CA LYS A 79 15.37 3.00 -8.22
C LYS A 79 15.62 3.17 -9.72
N GLN A 80 14.86 2.45 -10.54
CA GLN A 80 14.80 2.75 -11.96
C GLN A 80 14.35 4.20 -12.08
N GLN A 81 15.20 5.06 -12.67
CA GLN A 81 14.82 6.42 -12.97
C GLN A 81 13.59 6.35 -13.87
N LYS A 82 12.53 7.09 -13.50
CA LYS A 82 11.31 7.15 -14.30
C LYS A 82 11.68 7.71 -15.67
N GLY A 83 11.64 6.88 -16.71
CA GLY A 83 11.72 7.35 -18.10
C GLY A 83 12.54 6.48 -19.03
N GLU A 84 13.49 5.68 -18.54
CA GLU A 84 14.37 4.90 -19.43
C GLU A 84 14.24 3.40 -19.18
N PRO A 85 13.84 2.61 -20.18
CA PRO A 85 14.00 1.16 -20.13
C PRO A 85 15.49 0.85 -20.19
N LYS A 86 16.12 0.62 -19.03
CA LYS A 86 17.43 -0.02 -18.99
C LYS A 86 17.24 -1.49 -19.38
N GLU A 87 17.70 -1.88 -20.57
CA GLU A 87 17.84 -3.28 -20.91
C GLU A 87 18.87 -3.89 -19.95
N LEU A 88 18.44 -4.92 -19.22
CA LEU A 88 19.31 -5.65 -18.31
C LEU A 88 19.96 -6.79 -19.10
N THR A 89 21.25 -7.00 -18.85
CA THR A 89 21.97 -8.17 -19.38
C THR A 89 21.47 -9.46 -18.72
N ASP A 90 21.67 -10.61 -19.37
CA ASP A 90 21.28 -11.90 -18.81
C ASP A 90 21.92 -12.17 -17.43
N ALA A 91 23.17 -11.73 -17.24
CA ALA A 91 23.86 -11.83 -15.95
C ALA A 91 23.24 -10.93 -14.87
N GLU A 92 22.84 -9.70 -15.21
CA GLU A 92 22.11 -8.82 -14.28
C GLU A 92 20.74 -9.40 -13.92
N ILE A 93 20.04 -10.03 -14.88
CA ILE A 93 18.76 -10.69 -14.66
C ILE A 93 18.93 -11.89 -13.70
N ASP A 94 19.94 -12.74 -13.93
CA ASP A 94 20.23 -13.88 -13.07
C ASP A 94 20.55 -13.45 -11.64
N GLN A 95 21.43 -12.46 -11.46
CA GLN A 95 21.76 -11.92 -10.14
C GLN A 95 20.52 -11.36 -9.44
N MET A 96 19.67 -10.61 -10.16
CA MET A 96 18.41 -10.10 -9.60
C MET A 96 17.45 -11.22 -9.19
N MET A 97 17.43 -12.35 -9.90
CA MET A 97 16.64 -13.52 -9.50
C MET A 97 17.19 -14.15 -8.22
N GLN A 98 18.50 -14.36 -8.14
CA GLN A 98 19.17 -14.92 -6.96
C GLN A 98 18.94 -14.05 -5.72
N ASP A 99 19.10 -12.72 -5.85
CA ASP A 99 18.85 -11.76 -4.77
C ASP A 99 17.41 -11.81 -4.27
N ARG A 100 16.44 -11.97 -5.18
CA ARG A 100 15.02 -12.12 -4.82
C ARG A 100 14.79 -13.42 -4.05
N PHE A 101 15.44 -14.52 -4.41
CA PHE A 101 15.34 -15.76 -3.66
C PHE A 101 15.96 -15.64 -2.28
N ALA A 102 17.15 -15.04 -2.16
CA ALA A 102 17.81 -14.79 -0.88
C ALA A 102 16.95 -13.91 0.04
N ALA A 103 16.37 -12.82 -0.50
CA ALA A 103 15.47 -11.95 0.26
C ALA A 103 14.21 -12.68 0.74
N ARG A 104 13.63 -13.57 -0.09
CA ARG A 104 12.46 -14.39 0.31
C ARG A 104 12.82 -15.40 1.40
N LYS A 105 13.98 -16.06 1.30
CA LYS A 105 14.46 -16.98 2.35
C LYS A 105 14.63 -16.25 3.69
N LYS A 106 15.34 -15.12 3.67
CA LYS A 106 15.54 -14.26 4.85
C LYS A 106 14.21 -13.78 5.46
N LEU A 107 13.23 -13.45 4.61
CA LEU A 107 11.89 -13.06 5.06
C LEU A 107 11.20 -14.19 5.83
N VAL A 108 11.22 -15.42 5.29
CA VAL A 108 10.60 -16.59 5.93
C VAL A 108 11.32 -16.92 7.24
N GLU A 109 12.64 -16.96 7.26
CA GLU A 109 13.44 -17.19 8.48
C GLU A 109 13.14 -16.16 9.58
N THR A 110 13.00 -14.89 9.19
CA THR A 110 12.60 -13.81 10.10
C THR A 110 11.20 -14.07 10.64
N GLN A 111 10.23 -14.39 9.78
CA GLN A 111 8.86 -14.70 10.19
C GLN A 111 8.81 -15.90 11.17
N GLU A 112 9.53 -16.97 10.91
CA GLU A 112 9.61 -18.14 11.80
C GLU A 112 10.23 -17.80 13.16
N THR A 113 11.30 -16.99 13.16
CA THR A 113 11.95 -16.54 14.38
C THR A 113 10.99 -15.73 15.25
N TYR A 114 10.30 -14.76 14.66
CA TYR A 114 9.35 -13.93 15.40
C TYR A 114 8.05 -14.66 15.73
N TYR A 115 7.62 -15.64 14.93
CA TYR A 115 6.50 -16.52 15.28
C TYR A 115 6.76 -17.23 16.62
N LYS A 116 7.97 -17.78 16.81
CA LYS A 116 8.38 -18.41 18.08
C LYS A 116 8.38 -17.41 19.24
N LYS A 117 8.82 -16.16 19.01
CA LYS A 117 8.79 -15.10 20.03
C LYS A 117 7.35 -14.70 20.40
N PHE A 118 6.48 -14.47 19.40
CA PHE A 118 5.09 -14.07 19.63
C PHE A 118 4.25 -15.15 20.30
N LYS A 119 4.49 -16.43 19.98
CA LYS A 119 3.79 -17.56 20.60
C LYS A 119 4.00 -17.65 22.13
N LYS A 120 5.05 -17.01 22.67
CA LYS A 120 5.30 -16.94 24.12
C LYS A 120 4.44 -15.89 24.83
N ILE A 121 3.91 -14.90 24.11
CA ILE A 121 3.18 -13.77 24.69
C ILE A 121 1.73 -13.66 24.20
N LEU A 122 1.40 -14.30 23.06
CA LEU A 122 0.08 -14.28 22.44
C LEU A 122 -0.50 -15.69 22.35
N ASN A 123 -1.83 -15.82 22.36
CA ASN A 123 -2.50 -17.07 22.01
C ASN A 123 -2.37 -17.35 20.49
N ILE A 124 -2.39 -18.61 20.09
CA ILE A 124 -2.22 -19.04 18.70
C ILE A 124 -3.20 -18.38 17.72
N ARG A 125 -4.44 -18.08 18.14
CA ARG A 125 -5.41 -17.32 17.31
C ARG A 125 -4.95 -15.89 17.03
N GLN A 126 -4.37 -15.22 18.04
CA GLN A 126 -3.82 -13.88 17.89
C GLN A 126 -2.55 -13.90 17.04
N VAL A 127 -1.70 -14.92 17.22
CA VAL A 127 -0.51 -15.11 16.37
C VAL A 127 -0.94 -15.32 14.91
N GLU A 128 -1.90 -16.18 14.65
CA GLU A 128 -2.41 -16.39 13.29
C GLU A 128 -2.94 -15.09 12.68
N ALA A 129 -3.77 -14.33 13.42
CA ALA A 129 -4.26 -13.03 12.98
C ALA A 129 -3.11 -12.04 12.70
N LEU A 130 -2.06 -12.03 13.53
CA LEU A 130 -0.89 -11.17 13.34
C LEU A 130 -0.21 -11.43 12.00
N PHE A 131 0.03 -12.70 11.66
CA PHE A 131 0.74 -13.09 10.44
C PHE A 131 -0.14 -13.08 9.17
N LYS A 132 -1.45 -13.29 9.28
CA LYS A 132 -2.38 -13.16 8.14
C LYS A 132 -2.36 -11.76 7.52
N ASP A 133 -2.39 -10.71 8.33
CA ASP A 133 -2.43 -9.32 7.83
C ASP A 133 -1.05 -8.75 7.48
N ASN A 134 0.01 -9.30 8.08
CA ASN A 134 1.40 -8.97 7.80
C ASN A 134 2.02 -9.86 6.71
N GLY A 135 1.27 -10.85 6.22
CA GLY A 135 1.60 -11.57 4.99
C GLY A 135 1.71 -10.60 3.83
N PRO A 136 2.27 -11.02 2.68
CA PRO A 136 2.31 -10.18 1.50
C PRO A 136 0.87 -9.76 1.19
N ARG A 137 0.52 -8.51 1.53
CA ARG A 137 -0.67 -7.87 0.97
C ARG A 137 -0.43 -8.00 -0.51
N ARG A 138 -1.20 -8.86 -1.17
CA ARG A 138 -1.39 -8.72 -2.60
C ARG A 138 -1.92 -7.32 -2.70
N ALA A 139 -1.05 -6.37 -3.03
CA ALA A 139 -1.55 -5.17 -3.65
C ALA A 139 -2.43 -5.73 -4.75
N HIS A 140 -3.73 -5.50 -4.67
CA HIS A 140 -4.47 -5.33 -5.89
C HIS A 140 -3.71 -4.21 -6.58
N ARG A 141 -2.71 -4.60 -7.38
CA ARG A 141 -2.12 -3.78 -8.40
C ARG A 141 -3.16 -3.92 -9.51
N PRO A 142 -4.07 -2.96 -9.74
CA PRO A 142 -4.33 -2.59 -11.11
C PRO A 142 -3.08 -1.82 -11.58
N CYS A 143 -1.93 -2.50 -11.66
CA CYS A 143 -0.75 -1.99 -12.34
C CYS A 143 -0.84 -2.47 -13.77
N MET A 144 -1.88 -1.98 -14.44
CA MET A 144 -2.05 -1.98 -15.90
C MET A 144 -2.95 -0.77 -16.22
N LYS A 145 -2.44 0.43 -15.94
CA LYS A 145 -2.85 1.63 -16.68
C LYS A 145 -1.64 2.07 -17.50
N ASN A 146 -1.13 1.17 -18.33
CA ASN A 146 -0.34 1.57 -19.48
C ASN A 146 -1.34 1.79 -20.63
N PRO A 147 -1.40 2.99 -21.24
CA PRO A 147 -2.25 3.23 -22.41
C PRO A 147 -1.87 2.37 -23.62
N GLN A 148 -0.67 1.77 -23.60
CA GLN A 148 -0.10 1.03 -24.73
C GLN A 148 -0.65 -0.39 -24.92
N PHE A 149 -1.39 -0.95 -23.97
CA PHE A 149 -1.98 -2.29 -24.12
C PHE A 149 -3.48 -2.16 -24.38
N PRO A 150 -3.97 -2.56 -25.58
CA PRO A 150 -5.40 -2.64 -25.84
C PRO A 150 -6.07 -3.49 -24.77
N GLN A 151 -7.18 -3.03 -24.21
CA GLN A 151 -7.99 -3.84 -23.31
C GLN A 151 -8.44 -5.08 -24.08
N MET A 152 -7.91 -6.24 -23.73
CA MET A 152 -8.40 -7.51 -24.25
C MET A 152 -9.88 -7.64 -23.88
N PRO A 153 -10.76 -8.05 -24.81
CA PRO A 153 -12.15 -8.33 -24.49
C PRO A 153 -12.21 -9.30 -23.30
N LYS A 154 -13.12 -9.05 -22.36
CA LYS A 154 -13.34 -9.93 -21.20
C LYS A 154 -13.88 -11.29 -21.69
N GLY A 155 -12.97 -12.19 -22.08
CA GLY A 155 -13.31 -13.59 -22.31
C GLY A 155 -13.74 -14.21 -20.99
N LYS A 156 -14.86 -14.95 -21.00
CA LYS A 156 -15.28 -15.75 -19.84
C LYS A 156 -14.18 -16.78 -19.56
N MET A 157 -13.64 -16.80 -18.34
CA MET A 157 -12.66 -17.81 -17.93
C MET A 157 -13.27 -19.20 -18.14
N GLY A 158 -12.59 -20.06 -18.90
CA GLY A 158 -12.96 -21.47 -19.07
C GLY A 158 -13.40 -21.91 -20.47
N GLN A 159 -13.44 -21.02 -21.46
CA GLN A 159 -13.61 -21.44 -22.86
C GLN A 159 -12.26 -21.38 -23.59
N ALA A 160 -11.90 -22.49 -24.22
CA ALA A 160 -10.79 -22.50 -25.16
C ALA A 160 -11.07 -21.46 -26.26
N PRO A 161 -10.08 -20.63 -26.63
CA PRO A 161 -10.27 -19.70 -27.74
C PRO A 161 -10.62 -20.48 -28.99
N ALA A 162 -11.54 -19.93 -29.80
CA ALA A 162 -11.88 -20.50 -31.09
C ALA A 162 -10.60 -20.70 -31.92
N PRO A 163 -10.47 -21.81 -32.66
CA PRO A 163 -9.31 -22.05 -33.50
C PRO A 163 -9.10 -20.86 -34.45
N CYS A 164 -7.89 -20.34 -34.47
CA CYS A 164 -7.53 -19.19 -35.29
C CYS A 164 -7.37 -19.64 -36.75
N ASP A 165 -8.28 -19.23 -37.62
CA ASP A 165 -8.25 -19.52 -39.06
C ASP A 165 -7.04 -18.90 -39.79
N LYS A 166 -6.21 -18.12 -39.09
CA LYS A 166 -4.99 -17.50 -39.62
C LYS A 166 -3.69 -18.16 -39.15
N CYS A 167 -3.77 -19.24 -38.37
CA CYS A 167 -2.57 -19.96 -37.94
C CYS A 167 -2.15 -20.99 -39.00
N PRO A 168 -0.89 -20.97 -39.48
CA PRO A 168 -0.40 -21.88 -40.53
C PRO A 168 -0.34 -23.36 -40.11
N ALA A 169 -0.60 -23.67 -38.83
CA ALA A 169 -0.70 -25.03 -38.32
C ALA A 169 -2.03 -25.73 -38.62
N SER A 170 -3.02 -25.02 -39.18
CA SER A 170 -4.37 -25.56 -39.48
C SER A 170 -4.54 -26.03 -40.93
N GLN A 171 -3.49 -26.02 -41.75
CA GLN A 171 -3.51 -26.61 -43.10
C GLN A 171 -2.73 -27.94 -43.10
N LYS A 172 -3.40 -29.01 -42.70
CA LYS A 172 -3.08 -30.39 -43.09
C LYS A 172 -4.37 -31.17 -43.29
#